data_AF-A0A4R5KKU3-F1
#
_entry.id   AF-A0A4R5KKU3-F1
#
_cell.length_a   1.000
_cell.length_b   1.000
_cell.length_c   1.000
_cell.angle_alpha   90.00
_cell.angle_beta   90.00
_cell.angle_gamma   90.00
#
_symmetry.space_group_name_H-M   'P 1'
#
loop_
_entity.id
_entity.type
_entity.pdbx_description
1 polymer ?
#
loop_
_entity_poly.entity_id
_entity_poly.type
_entity_poly.pdbx_seq_one_letter_code
_entity_poly.pdbx_strand_id
1 'polypeptide(L)'
;MMNIKVPSSPHMDSNDDLALKIVKSILDDIQGRYGLDQMIIGGPDHKEQEIIILMFEQWRQLVSRELHAKGLINDCYRPMENHEIENLSLYDLLEIREKYLQLDASNT
;
A
#
# COMPACT_ATOMS: atom_id res chain seq x y z
N MET A 1 -24.13 12.08 14.10
CA MET A 1 -23.15 11.20 13.42
C MET A 1 -22.31 12.09 12.53
N MET A 2 -21.05 12.32 12.88
CA MET A 2 -20.14 13.10 12.03
C MET A 2 -19.67 12.20 10.90
N ASN A 3 -19.95 12.59 9.65
CA ASN A 3 -19.33 12.01 8.46
C ASN A 3 -17.86 12.41 8.47
N ILE A 4 -17.00 11.56 9.04
CA ILE A 4 -15.57 11.67 8.82
C ILE A 4 -15.37 11.14 7.41
N LYS A 5 -15.21 12.07 6.46
CA LYS A 5 -14.69 11.71 5.14
C LYS A 5 -13.32 11.07 5.38
N VAL A 6 -13.17 9.81 4.97
CA VAL A 6 -11.85 9.20 4.77
C VAL A 6 -11.05 10.22 3.96
N PRO A 7 -9.92 10.72 4.46
CA PRO A 7 -9.08 11.58 3.66
C PRO A 7 -8.66 10.73 2.46
N SER A 8 -9.24 11.05 1.30
CA SER A 8 -8.73 10.58 0.03
C SER A 8 -7.29 11.09 -0.03
N SER A 9 -6.33 10.22 0.27
CA SER A 9 -4.92 10.56 0.09
C SER A 9 -4.80 11.06 -1.34
N PRO A 10 -4.34 12.31 -1.56
CA PRO A 10 -4.41 12.98 -2.87
C PRO A 10 -3.54 12.32 -3.96
N HIS A 11 -2.95 11.16 -3.66
CA HIS A 11 -2.00 10.42 -4.49
C HIS A 11 -2.41 8.95 -4.74
N MET A 12 -3.64 8.57 -4.40
CA MET A 12 -4.13 7.18 -4.50
C MET A 12 -4.91 6.83 -5.78
N ASP A 13 -5.31 7.80 -6.60
CA ASP A 13 -6.24 7.59 -7.72
C ASP A 13 -5.58 7.40 -9.10
N SER A 14 -4.28 7.09 -9.15
CA SER A 14 -3.62 6.82 -10.42
C SER A 14 -3.64 5.32 -10.73
N ASN A 15 -4.48 4.92 -11.69
CA ASN A 15 -4.37 3.62 -12.37
C ASN A 15 -2.96 3.39 -12.98
N ASP A 16 -2.10 4.41 -13.00
CA ASP A 16 -0.74 4.42 -13.52
C ASP A 16 0.36 4.46 -12.44
N ASP A 17 0.05 4.14 -11.18
CA ASP A 17 1.08 4.11 -10.13
C ASP A 17 2.04 2.91 -10.30
N LEU A 18 3.04 3.09 -11.17
CA LEU A 18 4.03 2.09 -11.52
C LEU A 18 4.84 1.61 -10.31
N ALA A 19 5.08 2.50 -9.34
CA ALA A 19 5.81 2.15 -8.12
C ALA A 19 5.05 1.11 -7.29
N LEU A 20 3.75 1.32 -7.01
CA LEU A 20 2.92 0.35 -6.29
C LEU A 20 2.79 -0.95 -7.07
N LYS A 21 2.62 -0.91 -8.40
CA LYS A 21 2.56 -2.13 -9.23
C LYS A 21 3.82 -2.98 -9.07
N ILE A 22 5.00 -2.37 -9.12
CA ILE A 22 6.28 -3.08 -8.92
C ILE A 22 6.36 -3.67 -7.51
N VAL A 23 6.00 -2.90 -6.47
CA VAL A 23 5.99 -3.39 -5.08
C VAL A 23 5.08 -4.61 -4.93
N LYS A 24 3.86 -4.55 -5.48
CA LYS A 24 2.91 -5.67 -5.47
C LYS A 24 3.48 -6.90 -6.18
N SER A 25 4.03 -6.74 -7.39
CA SER A 25 4.64 -7.86 -8.12
C SER A 25 5.80 -8.52 -7.37
N ILE A 26 6.62 -7.75 -6.65
CA ILE A 26 7.71 -8.30 -5.82
C ILE A 26 7.13 -9.10 -4.65
N LEU A 27 6.11 -8.58 -3.98
CA LEU A 27 5.48 -9.26 -2.84
C LEU A 27 4.77 -10.55 -3.29
N ASP A 28 4.07 -10.52 -4.42
CA ASP A 28 3.42 -11.71 -5.00
C ASP A 28 4.44 -12.79 -5.34
N ASP A 29 5.59 -12.42 -5.92
CA ASP A 29 6.68 -13.36 -6.24
C ASP A 29 7.30 -13.96 -4.96
N ILE A 30 7.52 -13.15 -3.92
CA ILE A 30 7.99 -13.65 -2.61
C ILE A 30 6.96 -14.60 -2.00
N GLN A 31 5.68 -14.23 -1.97
CA GLN A 31 4.61 -15.06 -1.41
C GLN A 31 4.52 -16.40 -2.15
N GLY A 32 4.49 -16.37 -3.48
CA GLY A 32 4.40 -17.58 -4.32
C GLY A 32 5.60 -18.51 -4.18
N ARG A 33 6.82 -17.98 -3.97
CA ARG A 33 8.03 -18.79 -3.82
C ARG A 33 8.18 -19.43 -2.45
N TYR A 34 7.82 -18.72 -1.40
CA TYR A 34 8.11 -19.14 -0.02
C TYR A 34 6.90 -19.77 0.68
N GLY A 35 5.76 -19.87 0.00
CA GLY A 35 4.52 -20.38 0.61
C GLY A 35 4.20 -19.59 1.86
N LEU A 36 4.39 -18.27 1.83
CA LEU A 36 4.03 -17.36 2.91
C LEU A 36 2.51 -17.18 2.92
N ASP A 37 1.80 -18.31 3.04
CA ASP A 37 0.39 -18.35 3.27
C ASP A 37 0.18 -17.68 4.63
N GLN A 38 -0.40 -16.48 4.60
CA GLN A 38 -0.89 -15.70 5.74
C GLN A 38 0.10 -14.77 6.48
N MET A 39 1.41 -14.77 6.22
CA MET A 39 2.33 -13.92 7.00
C MET A 39 2.14 -12.40 6.75
N ILE A 40 1.58 -12.01 5.60
CA ILE A 40 1.22 -10.62 5.25
C ILE A 40 -0.30 -10.40 5.35
N ILE A 41 -1.07 -11.47 5.55
CA ILE A 41 -2.52 -11.42 5.77
C ILE A 41 -2.75 -11.56 7.27
N GLY A 42 -2.25 -10.56 8.01
CA GLY A 42 -2.52 -10.40 9.44
C GLY A 42 -4.02 -10.36 9.72
N GLY A 43 -4.39 -10.76 10.92
CA GLY A 43 -5.76 -10.69 11.40
C GLY A 43 -6.25 -9.24 11.50
N PRO A 44 -7.47 -8.98 11.99
CA PRO A 44 -8.01 -7.63 12.11
C PRO A 44 -7.33 -6.77 13.20
N ASP A 45 -6.11 -7.11 13.62
CA ASP A 45 -5.37 -6.36 14.64
C ASP A 45 -4.87 -5.04 14.07
N HIS A 46 -5.21 -3.94 14.74
CA HIS A 46 -4.90 -2.58 14.30
C HIS A 46 -3.41 -2.38 14.04
N LYS A 47 -2.55 -2.88 14.94
CA LYS A 47 -1.09 -2.74 14.80
C LYS A 47 -0.52 -3.55 13.65
N GLU A 48 -1.08 -4.72 13.37
CA GLU A 48 -0.71 -5.49 12.18
C GLU A 48 -1.06 -4.72 10.90
N GLN A 49 -2.23 -4.07 10.84
CA GLN A 49 -2.64 -3.25 9.69
C GLN A 49 -1.72 -2.04 9.49
N GLU A 50 -1.36 -1.34 10.56
CA GLU A 50 -0.38 -0.25 10.53
C GLU A 50 0.95 -0.70 9.93
N ILE A 51 1.48 -1.84 10.39
CA ILE A 51 2.76 -2.39 9.90
C ILE A 51 2.69 -2.68 8.41
N ILE A 52 1.61 -3.30 7.93
CA ILE A 52 1.42 -3.62 6.52
C ILE A 52 1.39 -2.34 5.67
N ILE A 53 0.62 -1.34 6.11
CA ILE A 53 0.51 -0.06 5.40
C ILE A 53 1.85 0.65 5.38
N LEU A 54 2.53 0.75 6.52
CA LEU A 54 3.87 1.34 6.63
C LEU A 54 4.87 0.68 5.68
N MET A 55 4.85 -0.66 5.58
CA MET A 55 5.68 -1.39 4.63
C MET A 55 5.40 -0.95 3.19
N PHE A 56 4.13 -0.91 2.78
CA PHE A 56 3.75 -0.47 1.43
C PHE A 56 4.17 0.97 1.15
N GLU A 57 3.92 1.90 2.08
CA GLU A 57 4.30 3.31 1.96
C GLU A 57 5.80 3.48 1.74
N GLN A 58 6.61 2.81 2.58
CA GLN A 58 8.07 2.87 2.50
C GLN A 58 8.61 2.26 1.21
N TRP A 59 8.11 1.09 0.82
CA TRP A 59 8.59 0.39 -0.38
C TRP A 59 8.16 1.11 -1.65
N ARG A 60 6.93 1.64 -1.69
CA ARG A 60 6.42 2.44 -2.80
C ARG A 60 7.25 3.73 -2.96
N GLN A 61 7.58 4.40 -1.87
CA GLN A 61 8.47 5.58 -1.92
C GLN A 61 9.87 5.21 -2.43
N LEU A 62 10.46 4.12 -1.93
CA LEU A 62 11.77 3.65 -2.38
C LEU A 62 11.79 3.42 -3.90
N VAL A 63 10.86 2.62 -4.40
CA VAL A 63 10.74 2.31 -5.84
C VAL A 63 10.49 3.58 -6.63
N SER A 64 9.59 4.44 -6.18
CA SER A 64 9.27 5.69 -6.86
C SER A 64 10.50 6.61 -6.99
N ARG A 65 11.32 6.74 -5.94
CA ARG A 65 12.57 7.51 -5.99
C ARG A 65 13.53 6.96 -7.04
N GLU A 66 13.67 5.64 -7.14
CA GLU A 66 14.53 5.01 -8.15
C GLU A 66 14.01 5.20 -9.57
N LEU A 67 12.69 5.10 -9.78
CA LEU A 67 12.06 5.36 -11.08
C LEU A 67 12.24 6.82 -11.51
N HIS A 68 12.03 7.76 -10.59
CA HIS A 68 12.20 9.19 -10.84
C HIS A 68 13.66 9.54 -11.15
N ALA A 69 14.63 8.99 -10.39
CA ALA A 69 16.05 9.20 -10.64
C ALA A 69 16.50 8.72 -12.03
N LYS A 70 15.77 7.77 -12.62
CA LYS A 70 15.99 7.25 -13.99
C LYS A 70 15.14 7.93 -15.06
N GLY A 71 14.31 8.92 -14.70
CA GLY A 71 13.42 9.62 -15.61
C GLY A 71 12.26 8.78 -16.15
N LEU A 72 11.89 7.69 -15.46
CA LEU A 72 10.78 6.81 -15.85
C LEU A 72 9.41 7.34 -15.39
N ILE A 73 9.40 8.17 -14.36
CA ILE A 73 8.23 8.90 -13.85
C ILE A 73 8.64 10.35 -13.58
N ASN A 74 7.68 11.27 -13.69
CA ASN A 74 7.94 12.70 -13.51
C ASN A 74 7.90 13.15 -12.04
N ASP A 75 7.14 12.44 -11.20
CA ASP A 75 6.90 12.80 -9.82
C ASP A 75 7.25 11.65 -8.88
N CYS A 76 7.82 11.99 -7.73
CA CYS A 76 8.05 11.04 -6.64
C CYS A 76 6.78 10.86 -5.80
N TYR A 77 6.45 9.60 -5.52
CA TYR A 77 5.44 9.25 -4.55
C TYR A 77 5.81 9.81 -3.17
N ARG A 78 4.84 10.46 -2.54
CA ARG A 78 4.95 10.93 -1.17
C ARG A 78 4.21 9.96 -0.25
N PRO A 79 4.91 9.30 0.68
CA PRO A 79 4.26 8.37 1.59
C PRO A 79 3.42 9.11 2.64
N MET A 80 2.46 8.38 3.20
CA MET A 80 1.86 8.75 4.49
C MET A 80 2.93 8.65 5.58
N GLU A 81 2.97 9.65 6.46
CA GLU A 81 3.84 9.66 7.62
C GLU A 81 3.31 8.72 8.71
N ASN A 82 4.19 8.20 9.57
CA ASN A 82 3.80 7.25 10.63
C ASN A 82 2.65 7.77 11.50
N HIS A 83 2.73 9.03 11.93
CA HIS A 83 1.69 9.65 12.75
C HIS A 83 0.36 9.81 12.01
N GLU A 84 0.35 9.91 10.68
CA GLU A 84 -0.89 9.95 9.91
C GLU A 84 -1.57 8.58 9.93
N ILE A 85 -0.79 7.50 9.85
CA ILE A 85 -1.26 6.11 9.90
C ILE A 85 -1.74 5.73 11.30
N GLU A 86 -1.00 6.10 12.34
CA GLU A 86 -1.36 5.85 13.75
C GLU A 86 -2.69 6.51 14.17
N ASN A 87 -3.08 7.58 13.47
CA ASN A 87 -4.33 8.30 13.71
C ASN A 87 -5.53 7.74 12.92
N LEU A 88 -5.33 6.73 12.08
CA LEU A 88 -6.41 6.10 11.31
C LEU A 88 -7.24 5.14 12.16
N SER A 89 -8.53 5.08 11.87
CA SER A 89 -9.38 4.05 12.44
C SER A 89 -9.02 2.67 11.86
N LEU A 90 -9.35 1.60 12.59
CA LEU A 90 -9.18 0.23 12.06
C LEU A 90 -9.88 0.06 10.71
N TYR A 91 -11.04 0.68 10.54
CA TYR A 91 -11.79 0.65 9.29
C TYR A 91 -11.00 1.27 8.14
N ASP A 92 -10.43 2.47 8.35
CA ASP A 92 -9.63 3.16 7.32
C ASP A 92 -8.36 2.38 6.98
N LEU A 93 -7.71 1.78 7.98
CA LEU A 93 -6.55 0.92 7.76
C LEU A 93 -6.93 -0.30 6.90
N LEU A 94 -8.07 -0.94 7.18
CA LEU A 94 -8.53 -2.06 6.37
C LEU A 94 -8.85 -1.65 4.93
N GLU A 95 -9.48 -0.50 4.70
CA GLU A 95 -9.73 0.02 3.35
C GLU A 95 -8.44 0.32 2.58
N ILE A 96 -7.45 0.95 3.22
CA ILE A 96 -6.16 1.24 2.59
C ILE A 96 -5.42 -0.06 2.28
N ARG A 97 -5.39 -1.01 3.23
CA ARG A 97 -4.80 -2.31 3.00
C ARG A 97 -5.47 -3.02 1.84
N GLU A 98 -6.79 -3.02 1.77
CA GLU A 98 -7.52 -3.65 0.66
C GLU A 98 -7.08 -3.05 -0.67
N LYS A 99 -6.88 -1.73 -0.78
CA LYS A 99 -6.35 -1.11 -2.00
C LYS A 99 -4.93 -1.57 -2.34
N TYR A 100 -4.04 -1.66 -1.36
CA TYR A 100 -2.68 -2.18 -1.58
C TYR A 100 -2.68 -3.65 -1.98
N LEU A 101 -3.56 -4.42 -1.36
CA LEU A 101 -3.74 -5.85 -1.59
C LEU A 101 -4.88 -6.16 -2.55
N GLN A 102 -5.30 -5.24 -3.43
CA GLN A 102 -6.16 -5.59 -4.56
C GLN A 102 -5.35 -6.55 -5.45
N LEU A 103 -5.29 -7.82 -5.03
CA LEU A 103 -5.03 -8.97 -5.83
C LEU A 103 -6.07 -8.86 -6.93
N ASP A 104 -5.63 -8.72 -8.17
CA ASP A 104 -6.55 -8.71 -9.29
C ASP A 104 -7.39 -9.98 -9.21
N ALA A 105 -8.63 -9.85 -8.74
CA ALA A 105 -9.68 -10.87 -8.86
C ALA A 105 -10.17 -10.96 -10.32
N SER A 106 -9.28 -10.67 -11.27
CA SER A 106 -9.50 -10.62 -12.71
C SER A 106 -8.84 -11.82 -13.38
N ASN A 107 -8.97 -13.02 -12.79
CA ASN A 107 -8.66 -14.30 -13.43
C ASN A 107 -9.50 -15.42 -12.78
N THR A 108 -10.82 -15.36 -12.97
CA THR A 108 -11.72 -16.53 -12.95
C THR A 108 -12.76 -16.38 -14.04
#